data_AF-A0A936SHF8-F1
#
_entry.id   AF-A0A936SHF8-F1
#
_cell.length_a   1.000
_cell.length_b   1.000
_cell.length_c   1.000
_cell.angle_alpha   90.00
_cell.angle_beta   90.00
_cell.angle_gamma   90.00
#
_symmetry.space_group_name_H-M   'P 1'
#
loop_
_entity.id
_entity.type
_entity.pdbx_description
1 polymer ?
#
loop_
_entity_poly.entity_id
_entity_poly.type
_entity_poly.pdbx_seq_one_letter_code
_entity_poly.pdbx_strand_id
1 'polypeptide(L)'
;MTPMQRPPPNHSWWQRLRQRLPGRSADVIVATIGAGARDVVVGKNILRIGTLVVPALPVVIALVAALLSATLGLWLYLVPATMPPGYVNIAIAQFGRVDADGRMHTSADTDLIGRTLFATVRDEVRRLAPDYYGQVWHDSMGLLEKRTTIGMAVGATAQDRWQDACARATAVGAQIIVYGELDTRPSPALLRLSLCEHNPNRERDMGNFAELQRFDRLGGPLPVVLPLSDVQGSVNAPLRVRTTLVAKLIVGLRYELADAPSYIANLRKALGVFNDALAYLGAEEGAATADNGGDLVYYLIGREHFLLFQDAATPANERAGQLDMARAALERALALNPRYARALTTLGGVYFHLAQQRTPELRTQSPELGQALTTYQAAVAAAQASADQAAEAEARLALALAYRLQAEGLLAQATPDLPAAEAALGAADRAAQAADQLILPEQNRFRGVAAMVHGLIAHQRAQMLARTSGQAPAARAMFQQAVDAYRQCIAASQADPGDLFLKRQIVDVTCGPRAESAAAALARMTQ
;
A
#
# COMPACT_ATOMS: atom_id res chain seq x y z
N MET A 1 -51.67 27.78 41.56
CA MET A 1 -51.35 28.57 40.35
C MET A 1 -50.16 29.45 40.65
N THR A 2 -48.97 28.98 40.30
CA THR A 2 -47.69 29.68 40.49
C THR A 2 -47.42 30.52 39.23
N PRO A 3 -47.05 31.81 39.33
CA PRO A 3 -46.89 32.64 38.14
C PRO A 3 -45.65 32.23 37.35
N MET A 4 -45.83 31.92 36.06
CA MET A 4 -44.75 31.69 35.10
C MET A 4 -43.88 32.95 34.97
N GLN A 5 -42.62 32.84 35.38
CA GLN A 5 -41.58 33.81 35.05
C GLN A 5 -41.25 33.70 33.55
N ARG A 6 -41.37 34.83 32.83
CA ARG A 6 -40.97 34.93 31.42
C ARG A 6 -39.45 34.77 31.28
N PRO A 7 -38.96 34.04 30.27
CA PRO A 7 -37.52 33.93 30.02
C PRO A 7 -36.94 35.30 29.62
N PRO A 8 -35.70 35.61 30.05
CA PRO A 8 -35.05 36.88 29.71
C PRO A 8 -34.77 36.96 28.20
N PRO A 9 -34.78 38.17 27.62
CA PRO A 9 -34.53 38.37 26.19
C PRO A 9 -33.12 37.91 25.80
N ASN A 10 -33.03 37.17 24.70
CA ASN A 10 -31.77 36.72 24.10
C ASN A 10 -30.99 37.92 23.54
N HIS A 11 -30.12 38.52 24.35
CA HIS A 11 -29.17 39.52 23.86
C HIS A 11 -28.16 38.88 22.91
N SER A 12 -28.04 39.45 21.70
CA SER A 12 -27.02 39.04 20.73
C SER A 12 -25.63 39.22 21.34
N TRP A 13 -24.68 38.37 20.93
CA TRP A 13 -23.31 38.40 21.49
C TRP A 13 -22.66 39.80 21.37
N TRP A 14 -23.03 40.55 20.32
CA TRP A 14 -22.61 41.93 20.08
C TRP A 14 -23.12 42.92 21.13
N GLN A 15 -24.34 42.75 21.66
CA GLN A 15 -24.86 43.60 22.74
C GLN A 15 -24.18 43.33 24.08
N ARG A 16 -23.87 42.06 24.36
CA ARG A 16 -23.09 41.67 25.55
C ARG A 16 -21.65 42.18 25.49
N LEU A 17 -21.05 42.21 24.31
CA LEU A 17 -19.72 42.80 24.10
C LEU A 17 -19.74 44.32 24.29
N ARG A 18 -20.78 45.01 23.79
CA ARG A 18 -20.95 46.46 23.97
C ARG A 18 -21.16 46.89 25.42
N GLN A 19 -21.89 46.10 26.22
CA GLN A 19 -22.09 46.37 27.65
C GLN A 19 -20.84 46.10 28.50
N ARG A 20 -19.90 45.27 28.02
CA ARG A 20 -18.61 45.01 28.69
C ARG A 20 -17.54 46.04 28.35
N LEU A 21 -17.75 46.90 27.35
CA LEU A 21 -16.84 48.02 27.08
C LEU A 21 -17.15 49.13 28.08
N PRO A 22 -16.17 49.56 28.91
CA PRO A 22 -16.39 50.59 29.91
C PRO A 22 -16.87 51.87 29.24
N GLY A 23 -17.95 52.46 29.78
CA GLY A 23 -18.44 53.76 29.36
C GLY A 23 -17.29 54.76 29.43
N ARG A 24 -17.02 55.45 28.32
CA ARG A 24 -15.95 56.46 28.25
C ARG A 24 -16.25 57.58 29.23
N SER A 25 -15.68 57.53 30.44
CA SER A 25 -15.53 58.72 31.26
C SER A 25 -14.56 59.65 30.53
N ALA A 26 -14.98 60.89 30.30
CA ALA A 26 -14.11 61.90 29.71
C ALA A 26 -13.08 62.31 30.77
N ASP A 27 -11.93 61.62 30.79
CA ASP A 27 -10.81 62.03 31.62
C ASP A 27 -10.23 63.34 31.08
N VAL A 28 -10.32 64.40 31.88
CA VAL A 28 -9.72 65.71 31.60
C VAL A 28 -8.24 65.66 32.01
N ILE A 29 -7.34 65.89 31.05
CA ILE A 29 -5.90 65.98 31.29
C ILE A 29 -5.54 67.46 31.30
N VAL A 30 -5.11 67.98 32.45
CA VAL A 30 -4.61 69.36 32.60
C VAL A 30 -3.10 69.29 32.75
N ALA A 31 -2.35 70.04 31.94
CA ALA A 31 -0.90 70.17 32.07
C ALA A 31 -0.49 71.65 32.04
N THR A 32 0.37 72.04 32.98
CA THR A 32 0.91 73.41 33.05
C THR A 32 2.24 73.44 32.31
N ILE A 33 2.32 74.21 31.22
CA ILE A 33 3.50 74.31 30.36
C ILE A 33 4.28 75.59 30.74
N GLY A 34 5.53 75.44 31.17
CA GLY A 34 6.38 76.57 31.58
C GLY A 34 6.89 77.41 30.40
N ALA A 35 7.21 78.69 30.66
CA ALA A 35 7.74 79.60 29.65
C ALA A 35 9.09 79.11 29.11
N GLY A 36 9.22 79.06 27.78
CA GLY A 36 10.41 78.54 27.08
C GLY A 36 10.32 77.06 26.70
N ALA A 37 9.31 76.32 27.14
CA ALA A 37 9.10 74.95 26.71
C ALA A 37 8.72 74.91 25.22
N ARG A 38 9.56 74.25 24.42
CA ARG A 38 9.26 73.93 23.03
C ARG A 38 8.95 72.45 22.96
N ASP A 39 8.04 72.07 22.07
CA ASP A 39 7.77 70.67 21.74
C ASP A 39 7.01 69.86 22.83
N VAL A 40 6.01 70.47 23.46
CA VAL A 40 5.19 69.80 24.49
C VAL A 40 3.91 69.22 23.88
N VAL A 41 3.69 67.92 24.05
CA VAL A 41 2.47 67.21 23.63
C VAL A 41 1.75 66.70 24.87
N VAL A 42 0.48 67.10 25.03
CA VAL A 42 -0.35 66.73 26.20
C VAL A 42 -1.53 65.90 25.70
N GLY A 43 -1.54 64.61 26.02
CA GLY A 43 -2.66 63.72 25.70
C GLY A 43 -2.40 62.27 26.18
N LYS A 44 -3.47 61.49 26.31
CA LYS A 44 -3.40 60.07 26.72
C LYS A 44 -2.98 59.20 25.55
N ASN A 45 -2.07 58.25 25.80
CA ASN A 45 -1.61 57.26 24.83
C ASN A 45 -1.02 57.89 23.56
N ILE A 46 -0.06 58.80 23.71
CA ILE A 46 0.65 59.41 22.58
C ILE A 46 2.12 58.97 22.64
N LEU A 47 2.62 58.41 21.53
CA LEU A 47 4.04 58.10 21.35
C LEU A 47 4.65 59.16 20.45
N ARG A 48 5.71 59.82 20.93
CA ARG A 48 6.42 60.88 20.20
C ARG A 48 7.85 60.42 19.91
N ILE A 49 8.21 60.34 18.63
CA ILE A 49 9.56 60.02 18.17
C ILE A 49 10.02 61.19 17.28
N GLY A 50 10.91 62.04 17.81
CA GLY A 50 11.28 63.30 17.15
C GLY A 50 10.11 64.29 17.06
N THR A 51 9.76 64.72 15.84
CA THR A 51 8.61 65.61 15.54
C THR A 51 7.31 64.87 15.19
N LEU A 52 7.34 63.55 15.01
CA LEU A 52 6.16 62.76 14.65
C LEU A 52 5.37 62.34 15.91
N VAL A 53 4.09 62.69 15.94
CA VAL A 53 3.15 62.37 17.02
C VAL A 53 2.16 61.34 16.51
N VAL A 54 2.24 60.10 16.99
CA VAL A 54 1.34 59.02 16.57
C VAL A 54 0.48 58.58 17.76
N PRO A 55 -0.84 58.38 17.59
CA PRO A 55 -1.65 57.80 18.65
C PRO A 55 -1.12 56.40 18.97
N ALA A 56 -0.77 56.14 20.23
CA ALA A 56 -0.09 54.93 20.66
C ALA A 56 -0.96 53.68 20.52
N LEU A 57 -2.28 53.81 20.69
CA LEU A 57 -3.21 52.67 20.61
C LEU A 57 -3.22 51.99 19.22
N PRO A 58 -3.40 52.69 18.09
CA PRO A 58 -3.31 52.05 16.77
C PRO A 58 -1.90 51.51 16.46
N VAL A 59 -0.83 52.14 16.97
CA VAL A 59 0.54 51.61 16.83
C VAL A 59 0.71 50.31 17.59
N VAL A 60 0.23 50.23 18.84
CA VAL A 60 0.27 49.02 19.65
C VAL A 60 -0.61 47.92 19.04
N ILE A 61 -1.81 48.26 18.57
CA ILE A 61 -2.69 47.30 17.87
C ILE A 61 -2.02 46.78 16.60
N ALA A 62 -1.40 47.66 15.79
CA ALA A 62 -0.69 47.26 14.59
C ALA A 62 0.52 46.37 14.90
N LEU A 63 1.27 46.66 15.96
CA LEU A 63 2.41 45.86 16.39
C LEU A 63 1.98 44.48 16.92
N VAL A 64 0.89 44.43 17.71
CA VAL A 64 0.30 43.16 18.17
C VAL A 64 -0.24 42.36 16.99
N ALA A 65 -0.94 42.99 16.05
CA ALA A 65 -1.44 42.33 14.85
C ALA A 65 -0.27 41.78 13.99
N ALA A 66 0.78 42.59 13.79
CA ALA A 66 1.98 42.16 13.07
C ALA A 66 2.68 40.98 13.77
N LEU A 67 2.80 41.03 15.10
CA LEU A 67 3.37 39.93 15.89
C LEU A 67 2.52 38.66 15.76
N LEU A 68 1.20 38.76 15.89
CA LEU A 68 0.28 37.63 15.74
C LEU A 68 0.29 37.06 14.31
N SER A 69 0.37 37.92 13.29
CA SER A 69 0.49 37.48 11.90
C SER A 69 1.84 36.82 11.64
N ALA A 70 2.92 37.33 12.22
CA ALA A 70 4.25 36.74 12.11
C ALA A 70 4.33 35.37 12.83
N THR A 71 3.77 35.27 14.04
CA THR A 71 3.73 33.99 14.77
C THR A 71 2.83 32.97 14.09
N LEU A 72 1.67 33.38 13.57
CA LEU A 72 0.80 32.52 12.78
C LEU A 72 1.46 32.09 11.47
N GLY A 73 2.11 33.02 10.76
CA GLY A 73 2.85 32.72 9.52
C GLY A 73 3.99 31.73 9.77
N LEU A 74 4.76 31.93 10.85
CA LEU A 74 5.81 31.00 11.26
C LEU A 74 5.24 29.63 11.63
N TRP A 75 4.12 29.58 12.36
CA TRP A 75 3.44 28.32 12.70
C TRP A 75 2.94 27.59 11.44
N LEU A 76 2.31 28.29 10.50
CA LEU A 76 1.86 27.70 9.23
C LEU A 76 3.01 27.20 8.35
N TYR A 77 4.19 27.81 8.48
CA TYR A 77 5.41 27.40 7.78
C TYR A 77 6.07 26.18 8.43
N LEU A 78 6.13 26.14 9.77
CA LEU A 78 6.80 25.07 10.52
C LEU A 78 5.95 23.82 10.73
N VAL A 79 4.63 23.97 10.85
CA VAL A 79 3.73 22.87 11.19
C VAL A 79 3.04 22.33 9.93
N PRO A 80 3.34 21.09 9.51
CA PRO A 80 2.85 20.55 8.25
C PRO A 80 1.34 20.23 8.28
N ALA A 81 0.63 20.52 7.18
CA ALA A 81 -0.76 20.02 6.95
C ALA A 81 -0.77 18.63 6.33
N THR A 82 0.28 18.29 5.61
CA THR A 82 0.43 17.05 4.87
C THR A 82 1.75 16.44 5.29
N MET A 83 1.78 15.11 5.36
CA MET A 83 2.99 14.38 5.71
C MET A 83 4.09 14.72 4.67
N PRO A 84 5.32 15.08 5.10
CA PRO A 84 6.35 15.54 4.19
C PRO A 84 6.73 14.47 3.17
N PRO A 85 7.15 14.85 1.96
CA PRO A 85 7.73 13.91 1.00
C PRO A 85 9.07 13.38 1.53
N GLY A 86 9.51 12.22 1.01
CA GLY A 86 10.78 11.59 1.37
C GLY A 86 10.71 10.66 2.58
N TYR A 87 9.59 10.64 3.29
CA TYR A 87 9.32 9.71 4.39
C TYR A 87 8.34 8.61 3.98
N VAL A 88 8.28 7.59 4.83
CA VAL A 88 7.22 6.58 4.83
C VAL A 88 6.14 7.04 5.78
N ASN A 89 5.13 7.64 5.20
CA ASN A 89 4.03 8.32 5.84
C ASN A 89 2.92 7.33 6.16
N ILE A 90 2.79 6.99 7.43
CA ILE A 90 1.74 6.12 7.95
C ILE A 90 0.76 6.99 8.74
N ALA A 91 -0.49 7.05 8.31
CA ALA A 91 -1.57 7.63 9.08
C ALA A 91 -2.31 6.54 9.86
N ILE A 92 -2.70 6.84 11.08
CA ILE A 92 -3.64 6.02 11.85
C ILE A 92 -4.89 6.87 12.02
N ALA A 93 -5.98 6.41 11.42
CA ALA A 93 -7.29 7.01 11.53
C ALA A 93 -7.91 6.72 12.89
N GLN A 94 -8.90 7.52 13.27
CA GLN A 94 -9.71 7.21 14.43
C GLN A 94 -10.57 5.97 14.16
N PHE A 95 -10.69 5.10 15.15
CA PHE A 95 -11.51 3.89 15.07
C PHE A 95 -12.98 4.23 15.34
N GLY A 96 -13.87 3.57 14.61
CA GLY A 96 -15.32 3.71 14.77
C GLY A 96 -15.93 2.61 15.61
N ARG A 97 -16.90 2.93 16.46
CA ARG A 97 -17.77 1.96 17.11
C ARG A 97 -19.03 1.79 16.27
N VAL A 98 -19.36 0.56 15.92
CA VAL A 98 -20.61 0.23 15.22
C VAL A 98 -21.70 -0.01 16.26
N ASP A 99 -22.76 0.80 16.21
CA ASP A 99 -23.94 0.62 17.05
C ASP A 99 -24.92 -0.42 16.48
N ALA A 100 -26.05 -0.61 17.16
CA ALA A 100 -27.10 -1.53 16.74
C ALA A 100 -27.71 -1.16 15.37
N ASP A 101 -27.70 0.12 15.00
CA ASP A 101 -28.22 0.62 13.72
C ASP A 101 -27.18 0.50 12.59
N GLY A 102 -25.98 0.00 12.89
CA GLY A 102 -24.87 -0.09 11.94
C GLY A 102 -24.18 1.25 11.68
N ARG A 103 -24.46 2.29 12.46
CA ARG A 103 -23.79 3.59 12.33
C ARG A 103 -22.48 3.59 13.11
N MET A 104 -21.48 4.26 12.53
CA MET A 104 -20.20 4.46 13.19
C MET A 104 -20.16 5.78 13.94
N HIS A 105 -19.69 5.71 15.18
CA HIS A 105 -19.38 6.87 16.01
C HIS A 105 -18.10 6.63 16.79
N THR A 106 -17.39 7.69 17.18
CA THR A 106 -16.21 7.57 18.03
C THR A 106 -16.62 7.31 19.48
N SER A 107 -15.88 6.47 20.21
CA SER A 107 -16.06 6.28 21.66
C SER A 107 -14.72 6.44 22.39
N ALA A 108 -14.76 6.48 23.73
CA ALA A 108 -13.55 6.47 24.55
C ALA A 108 -12.71 5.21 24.29
N ASP A 109 -13.37 4.05 24.10
CA ASP A 109 -12.70 2.78 23.80
C ASP A 109 -11.98 2.83 22.44
N THR A 110 -12.62 3.40 21.41
CA THR A 110 -12.03 3.46 20.07
C THR A 110 -10.91 4.50 19.95
N ASP A 111 -10.99 5.62 20.68
CA ASP A 111 -9.88 6.57 20.81
C ASP A 111 -8.66 5.90 21.48
N LEU A 112 -8.91 5.10 22.51
CA LEU A 112 -7.85 4.38 23.22
C LEU A 112 -7.15 3.34 22.34
N ILE A 113 -7.91 2.58 21.53
CA ILE A 113 -7.35 1.64 20.53
C ILE A 113 -6.46 2.38 19.53
N GLY A 114 -6.96 3.49 18.96
CA GLY A 114 -6.22 4.29 17.97
C GLY A 114 -4.90 4.85 18.53
N ARG A 115 -4.92 5.38 19.76
CA ARG A 115 -3.72 5.87 20.45
C ARG A 115 -2.70 4.77 20.74
N THR A 116 -3.14 3.60 21.18
CA THR A 116 -2.24 2.46 21.43
C THR A 116 -1.60 2.00 20.12
N LEU A 117 -2.38 1.83 19.05
CA LEU A 117 -1.85 1.48 17.73
C LEU A 117 -0.83 2.53 17.25
N PHE A 118 -1.14 3.82 17.43
CA PHE A 118 -0.22 4.90 17.11
C PHE A 118 1.10 4.83 17.85
N ALA A 119 1.06 4.64 19.17
CA ALA A 119 2.26 4.52 19.97
C ALA A 119 3.11 3.32 19.51
N THR A 120 2.49 2.14 19.34
CA THR A 120 3.18 0.91 18.93
C THR A 120 3.81 1.05 17.55
N VAL A 121 3.06 1.48 16.53
CA VAL A 121 3.59 1.61 15.16
C VAL A 121 4.69 2.67 15.13
N ARG A 122 4.54 3.78 15.84
CA ARG A 122 5.57 4.82 15.93
C ARG A 122 6.84 4.32 16.60
N ASP A 123 6.73 3.55 17.68
CA ASP A 123 7.88 3.01 18.40
C ASP A 123 8.60 1.95 17.58
N GLU A 124 7.87 1.04 16.93
CA GLU A 124 8.48 0.07 16.01
C GLU A 124 9.16 0.77 14.84
N VAL A 125 8.52 1.78 14.22
CA VAL A 125 9.12 2.59 13.15
C VAL A 125 10.40 3.30 13.59
N ARG A 126 10.47 3.77 14.84
CA ARG A 126 11.67 4.42 15.41
C ARG A 126 12.79 3.42 15.73
N ARG A 127 12.45 2.17 16.04
CA ARG A 127 13.42 1.10 16.34
C ARG A 127 14.08 0.52 15.09
N LEU A 128 13.58 0.87 13.91
CA LEU A 128 14.15 0.40 12.65
C LEU A 128 15.54 0.97 12.42
N ALA A 129 16.20 0.38 11.42
CA ALA A 129 17.54 0.76 11.03
C ALA A 129 17.61 2.29 10.74
N PRO A 130 18.76 2.94 11.02
CA PRO A 130 18.89 4.40 10.93
C PRO A 130 18.67 4.97 9.53
N ASP A 131 18.74 4.13 8.49
CA ASP A 131 18.52 4.48 7.09
C ASP A 131 17.04 4.47 6.68
N TYR A 132 16.14 4.10 7.59
CA TYR A 132 14.70 4.16 7.38
C TYR A 132 14.09 5.42 7.99
N TYR A 133 13.51 6.27 7.14
CA TYR A 133 12.82 7.50 7.57
C TYR A 133 11.31 7.30 7.50
N GLY A 134 10.73 6.72 8.55
CA GLY A 134 9.28 6.62 8.69
C GLY A 134 8.69 7.72 9.56
N GLN A 135 7.50 8.19 9.21
CA GLN A 135 6.71 9.07 10.05
C GLN A 135 5.32 8.46 10.25
N VAL A 136 4.86 8.49 11.49
CA VAL A 136 3.52 8.02 11.84
C VAL A 136 2.72 9.22 12.33
N TRP A 137 1.52 9.43 11.80
CA TRP A 137 0.58 10.46 12.23
C TRP A 137 -0.68 9.87 12.85
N HIS A 138 -1.19 10.51 13.90
CA HIS A 138 -2.47 10.20 14.54
C HIS A 138 -3.08 11.48 15.13
N ASP A 139 -4.40 11.52 15.30
CA ASP A 139 -5.11 12.70 15.81
C ASP A 139 -4.80 13.08 17.26
N SER A 140 -4.13 12.21 18.02
CA SER A 140 -3.60 12.52 19.34
C SER A 140 -2.31 13.35 19.34
N MET A 141 -1.71 13.62 18.18
CA MET A 141 -0.54 14.50 18.07
C MET A 141 -0.91 15.97 18.33
N GLY A 142 0.03 16.74 18.87
CA GLY A 142 -0.20 18.13 19.22
C GLY A 142 -0.36 19.04 18.00
N LEU A 143 -1.00 20.19 18.20
CA LEU A 143 -1.16 21.26 17.18
C LEU A 143 0.17 21.87 16.71
N LEU A 144 1.27 21.58 17.40
CA LEU A 144 2.63 21.98 17.00
C LEU A 144 3.31 20.92 16.13
N GLU A 145 2.78 19.69 16.07
CA GLU A 145 3.34 18.60 15.26
C GLU A 145 2.61 18.44 13.93
N LYS A 146 1.29 18.65 13.91
CA LYS A 146 0.47 18.67 12.69
C LYS A 146 -0.68 19.67 12.78
N ARG A 147 -1.12 20.20 11.64
CA ARG A 147 -2.27 21.14 11.54
C ARG A 147 -3.53 20.55 10.90
N THR A 148 -3.51 19.28 10.50
CA THR A 148 -4.64 18.58 9.91
C THR A 148 -5.21 17.53 10.85
N THR A 149 -6.46 17.12 10.65
CA THR A 149 -7.09 15.98 11.31
C THR A 149 -7.30 14.85 10.32
N ILE A 150 -6.93 13.62 10.67
CA ILE A 150 -7.15 12.43 9.84
C ILE A 150 -8.63 12.04 9.91
N GLY A 151 -9.18 12.01 11.13
CA GLY A 151 -10.56 11.62 11.41
C GLY A 151 -10.79 10.11 11.31
N MET A 152 -12.06 9.72 11.43
CA MET A 152 -12.54 8.35 11.27
C MET A 152 -12.92 8.10 9.80
N ALA A 153 -12.56 6.94 9.25
CA ALA A 153 -13.06 6.51 7.95
C ALA A 153 -14.55 6.16 8.07
N VAL A 154 -15.42 6.78 7.28
CA VAL A 154 -16.89 6.61 7.32
C VAL A 154 -17.41 5.86 6.09
N GLY A 155 -18.51 5.12 6.25
CA GLY A 155 -19.11 4.38 5.15
C GLY A 155 -20.05 3.29 5.64
N ALA A 156 -21.13 3.03 4.90
CA ALA A 156 -22.12 2.01 5.25
C ALA A 156 -21.55 0.59 5.03
N THR A 157 -20.81 0.42 3.93
CA THR A 157 -20.14 -0.84 3.59
C THR A 157 -18.65 -0.77 3.90
N ALA A 158 -17.99 -1.94 3.98
CA ALA A 158 -16.53 -2.01 4.12
C ALA A 158 -15.81 -1.33 2.94
N GLN A 159 -16.37 -1.43 1.74
CA GLN A 159 -15.84 -0.78 0.54
C GLN A 159 -15.92 0.74 0.63
N ASP A 160 -17.05 1.29 1.10
CA ASP A 160 -17.20 2.75 1.28
C ASP A 160 -16.18 3.27 2.29
N ARG A 161 -15.97 2.54 3.39
CA ARG A 161 -14.98 2.90 4.42
C ARG A 161 -13.56 2.85 3.86
N TRP A 162 -13.24 1.85 3.05
CA TRP A 162 -11.95 1.76 2.38
C TRP A 162 -11.73 2.96 1.45
N GLN A 163 -12.71 3.32 0.63
CA GLN A 163 -12.64 4.48 -0.26
C GLN A 163 -12.45 5.80 0.53
N ASP A 164 -13.21 6.02 1.61
CA ASP A 164 -13.06 7.20 2.47
C ASP A 164 -11.69 7.22 3.16
N ALA A 165 -11.19 6.08 3.63
CA ALA A 165 -9.85 5.97 4.20
C ALA A 165 -8.78 6.35 3.15
N CYS A 166 -8.86 5.83 1.92
CA CYS A 166 -7.95 6.18 0.85
C CYS A 166 -7.98 7.68 0.49
N ALA A 167 -9.16 8.28 0.44
CA ALA A 167 -9.31 9.71 0.22
C ALA A 167 -8.65 10.52 1.34
N ARG A 168 -8.77 10.08 2.61
CA ARG A 168 -8.08 10.71 3.74
C ARG A 168 -6.57 10.55 3.67
N ALA A 169 -6.08 9.38 3.31
CA ALA A 169 -4.65 9.14 3.11
C ALA A 169 -4.08 10.12 2.08
N THR A 170 -4.80 10.31 0.96
CA THR A 170 -4.49 11.31 -0.06
C THR A 170 -4.44 12.72 0.51
N ALA A 171 -5.48 13.12 1.24
CA ALA A 171 -5.61 14.46 1.80
C ALA A 171 -4.49 14.81 2.80
N VAL A 172 -3.99 13.83 3.55
CA VAL A 172 -2.90 14.04 4.52
C VAL A 172 -1.53 13.67 3.96
N GLY A 173 -1.41 13.20 2.72
CA GLY A 173 -0.14 12.75 2.14
C GLY A 173 0.43 11.48 2.77
N ALA A 174 -0.42 10.66 3.41
CA ALA A 174 -0.04 9.36 3.91
C ALA A 174 0.05 8.34 2.78
N GLN A 175 1.05 7.45 2.83
CA GLN A 175 1.10 6.30 1.94
C GLN A 175 0.32 5.09 2.46
N ILE A 176 0.19 4.98 3.78
CA ILE A 176 -0.61 3.92 4.40
C ILE A 176 -1.52 4.59 5.40
N ILE A 177 -2.80 4.27 5.38
CA ILE A 177 -3.73 4.61 6.44
C ILE A 177 -4.26 3.34 7.08
N VAL A 178 -4.08 3.21 8.39
CA VAL A 178 -4.69 2.13 9.18
C VAL A 178 -5.95 2.68 9.84
N TYR A 179 -7.07 1.99 9.69
CA TYR A 179 -8.36 2.34 10.25
C TYR A 179 -9.06 1.07 10.76
N GLY A 180 -10.25 1.20 11.33
CA GLY A 180 -11.03 0.03 11.70
C GLY A 180 -12.30 0.33 12.46
N GLU A 181 -13.00 -0.75 12.79
CA GLU A 181 -14.29 -0.73 13.45
C GLU A 181 -14.32 -1.67 14.66
N LEU A 182 -14.98 -1.22 15.73
CA LEU A 182 -15.32 -2.00 16.91
C LEU A 182 -16.81 -2.31 16.86
N ASP A 183 -17.15 -3.52 16.44
CA ASP A 183 -18.52 -4.00 16.39
C ASP A 183 -18.98 -4.45 17.77
N THR A 184 -19.95 -3.74 18.34
CA THR A 184 -20.46 -4.01 19.70
C THR A 184 -21.77 -4.78 19.73
N ARG A 185 -22.26 -5.23 18.57
CA ARG A 185 -23.42 -6.11 18.45
C ARG A 185 -23.14 -7.53 18.96
N PRO A 186 -21.99 -8.16 18.67
CA PRO A 186 -21.61 -9.42 19.29
C PRO A 186 -21.05 -9.22 20.72
N SER A 187 -21.09 -10.27 21.53
CA SER A 187 -20.47 -10.33 22.87
C SER A 187 -19.51 -11.53 22.94
N PRO A 188 -18.19 -11.32 23.07
CA PRO A 188 -17.50 -10.03 23.19
C PRO A 188 -17.57 -9.19 21.91
N ALA A 189 -17.30 -7.87 22.04
CA ALA A 189 -17.23 -6.98 20.89
C ALA A 189 -16.10 -7.41 19.95
N LEU A 190 -16.19 -7.10 18.66
CA LEU A 190 -15.20 -7.52 17.67
C LEU A 190 -14.51 -6.31 17.04
N LEU A 191 -13.20 -6.18 17.26
CA LEU A 191 -12.36 -5.19 16.60
C LEU A 191 -11.86 -5.73 15.26
N ARG A 192 -12.13 -4.98 14.20
CA ARG A 192 -11.66 -5.25 12.84
C ARG A 192 -10.75 -4.11 12.42
N LEU A 193 -9.49 -4.43 12.17
CA LEU A 193 -8.53 -3.51 11.59
C LEU A 193 -8.65 -3.57 10.06
N SER A 194 -8.31 -2.49 9.39
CA SER A 194 -8.31 -2.38 7.93
C SER A 194 -7.24 -1.37 7.52
N LEU A 195 -6.73 -1.49 6.30
CA LEU A 195 -5.83 -0.49 5.75
C LEU A 195 -6.20 -0.13 4.33
N CYS A 196 -5.92 1.12 4.02
CA CYS A 196 -5.77 1.55 2.66
C CYS A 196 -4.31 1.96 2.46
N GLU A 197 -3.75 1.52 1.35
CA GLU A 197 -2.52 2.07 0.84
C GLU A 197 -2.89 3.12 -0.21
N HIS A 198 -2.27 4.28 -0.11
CA HIS A 198 -2.34 5.33 -1.11
C HIS A 198 -0.91 5.65 -1.54
N ASN A 199 -0.68 5.95 -2.82
CA ASN A 199 0.65 6.43 -3.20
C ASN A 199 0.51 7.57 -4.21
N PRO A 200 0.55 8.83 -3.76
CA PRO A 200 0.21 9.99 -4.59
C PRO A 200 1.20 10.21 -5.74
N ASN A 201 2.43 9.69 -5.61
CA ASN A 201 3.44 9.75 -6.66
C ASN A 201 3.54 8.45 -7.48
N ARG A 202 2.86 7.38 -7.04
CA ARG A 202 3.04 6.01 -7.55
C ARG A 202 1.80 5.12 -7.36
N GLU A 203 0.71 5.40 -8.07
CA GLU A 203 -0.17 4.30 -8.57
C GLU A 203 0.64 3.25 -9.38
N ARG A 204 1.88 3.62 -9.75
CA ARG A 204 2.92 2.91 -10.49
C ARG A 204 3.33 1.56 -9.95
N ASP A 205 3.13 1.30 -8.66
CA ASP A 205 3.48 0.02 -8.07
C ASP A 205 2.92 -0.14 -6.65
N MET A 206 1.64 -0.44 -6.48
CA MET A 206 1.15 -0.95 -5.18
C MET A 206 1.85 -2.27 -4.79
N GLY A 207 2.59 -2.88 -5.73
CA GLY A 207 3.35 -4.10 -5.55
C GLY A 207 2.59 -5.09 -4.66
N ASN A 208 3.23 -5.40 -3.56
CA ASN A 208 2.82 -6.39 -2.59
C ASN A 208 2.00 -5.85 -1.40
N PHE A 209 1.72 -4.55 -1.32
CA PHE A 209 0.92 -3.97 -0.23
C PHE A 209 -0.56 -4.31 -0.33
N ALA A 210 -1.02 -4.70 -1.53
CA ALA A 210 -2.32 -5.34 -1.71
C ALA A 210 -2.54 -6.55 -0.78
N GLU A 211 -1.47 -7.21 -0.33
CA GLU A 211 -1.54 -8.28 0.66
C GLU A 211 -2.04 -7.80 2.01
N LEU A 212 -1.61 -6.61 2.43
CA LEU A 212 -2.03 -6.05 3.70
C LEU A 212 -3.44 -5.46 3.64
N GLN A 213 -3.96 -5.14 2.45
CA GLN A 213 -5.33 -4.62 2.30
C GLN A 213 -6.38 -5.62 2.82
N ARG A 214 -6.01 -6.91 2.88
CA ARG A 214 -6.85 -8.00 3.40
C ARG A 214 -6.49 -8.32 4.85
N PHE A 215 -7.04 -7.52 5.77
CA PHE A 215 -6.78 -7.69 7.20
C PHE A 215 -7.33 -8.98 7.82
N ASP A 216 -8.27 -9.66 7.14
CA ASP A 216 -8.64 -11.04 7.50
C ASP A 216 -7.42 -11.97 7.48
N ARG A 217 -6.37 -11.65 6.71
CA ARG A 217 -5.08 -12.36 6.69
C ARG A 217 -4.09 -11.91 7.77
N LEU A 218 -4.37 -10.80 8.46
CA LEU A 218 -3.64 -10.37 9.67
C LEU A 218 -4.33 -10.91 10.94
N GLY A 219 -5.12 -11.97 10.76
CA GLY A 219 -5.96 -12.61 11.75
C GLY A 219 -7.42 -12.13 11.71
N GLY A 220 -8.35 -13.02 12.07
CA GLY A 220 -9.79 -12.72 12.12
C GLY A 220 -10.17 -11.65 13.15
N PRO A 221 -11.42 -11.17 13.21
CA PRO A 221 -11.84 -10.12 14.15
C PRO A 221 -11.39 -10.39 15.59
N LEU A 222 -10.82 -9.39 16.25
CA LEU A 222 -10.31 -9.50 17.61
C LEU A 222 -11.44 -9.38 18.64
N PRO A 223 -11.64 -10.37 19.52
CA PRO A 223 -12.56 -10.21 20.63
C PRO A 223 -12.05 -9.17 21.63
N VAL A 224 -12.90 -8.22 21.97
CA VAL A 224 -12.65 -7.10 22.88
C VAL A 224 -13.74 -7.07 23.94
N VAL A 225 -13.33 -7.14 25.21
CA VAL A 225 -14.24 -6.96 26.35
C VAL A 225 -14.31 -5.47 26.69
N LEU A 226 -15.53 -4.95 26.76
CA LEU A 226 -15.80 -3.53 27.04
C LEU A 226 -16.41 -3.35 28.44
N PRO A 227 -16.22 -2.19 29.09
CA PRO A 227 -15.41 -1.04 28.66
C PRO A 227 -13.90 -1.27 28.83
N LEU A 228 -13.08 -0.60 28.02
CA LEU A 228 -11.62 -0.62 28.17
C LEU A 228 -11.22 0.26 29.36
N SER A 229 -11.02 -0.34 30.53
CA SER A 229 -10.63 0.37 31.76
C SER A 229 -9.14 0.68 31.86
N ASP A 230 -8.30 -0.20 31.30
CA ASP A 230 -6.87 0.00 31.07
C ASP A 230 -6.49 -0.88 29.87
N VAL A 231 -5.82 -0.28 28.88
CA VAL A 231 -5.35 -1.04 27.71
C VAL A 231 -4.47 -2.19 28.18
N GLN A 232 -3.58 -1.96 29.17
CA GLN A 232 -2.54 -2.91 29.57
C GLN A 232 -3.03 -4.22 30.18
N GLY A 233 -4.22 -4.26 30.80
CA GLY A 233 -4.63 -5.38 31.64
C GLY A 233 -5.56 -6.44 31.03
N SER A 234 -6.46 -6.10 30.09
CA SER A 234 -7.59 -7.01 29.74
C SER A 234 -7.78 -7.31 28.25
N VAL A 235 -7.32 -6.44 27.35
CA VAL A 235 -7.47 -6.56 25.89
C VAL A 235 -6.13 -6.39 25.15
N ASN A 236 -5.07 -5.95 25.85
CA ASN A 236 -3.82 -5.58 25.20
C ASN A 236 -3.02 -6.72 24.60
N ALA A 237 -3.01 -7.94 25.14
CA ALA A 237 -2.02 -8.90 24.66
C ALA A 237 -2.24 -9.24 23.18
N PRO A 238 -3.43 -9.69 22.73
CA PRO A 238 -3.67 -9.94 21.30
C PRO A 238 -3.62 -8.67 20.44
N LEU A 239 -4.11 -7.54 20.97
CA LEU A 239 -4.07 -6.27 20.24
C LEU A 239 -2.63 -5.78 20.06
N ARG A 240 -1.80 -5.82 21.09
CA ARG A 240 -0.37 -5.48 21.05
C ARG A 240 0.39 -6.40 20.12
N VAL A 241 0.12 -7.70 20.16
CA VAL A 241 0.73 -8.66 19.24
C VAL A 241 0.39 -8.30 17.81
N ARG A 242 -0.89 -8.12 17.49
CA ARG A 242 -1.30 -7.81 16.13
C ARG A 242 -0.86 -6.43 15.66
N THR A 243 -0.91 -5.41 16.52
CA THR A 243 -0.40 -4.07 16.17
C THR A 243 1.10 -4.08 15.93
N THR A 244 1.87 -4.83 16.72
CA THR A 244 3.30 -5.04 16.50
C THR A 244 3.56 -5.82 15.21
N LEU A 245 2.76 -6.87 14.94
CA LEU A 245 2.84 -7.62 13.70
C LEU A 245 2.59 -6.71 12.49
N VAL A 246 1.48 -5.96 12.49
CA VAL A 246 1.15 -4.99 11.43
C VAL A 246 2.29 -4.00 11.22
N ALA A 247 2.86 -3.47 12.31
CA ALA A 247 4.00 -2.56 12.22
C ALA A 247 5.20 -3.22 11.51
N LYS A 248 5.60 -4.43 11.94
CA LYS A 248 6.69 -5.18 11.31
C LYS A 248 6.40 -5.48 9.83
N LEU A 249 5.17 -5.84 9.49
CA LEU A 249 4.81 -6.15 8.10
C LEU A 249 4.86 -4.92 7.20
N ILE A 250 4.34 -3.78 7.67
CA ILE A 250 4.44 -2.49 6.96
C ILE A 250 5.91 -2.13 6.71
N VAL A 251 6.76 -2.36 7.71
CA VAL A 251 8.19 -2.09 7.60
C VAL A 251 8.87 -2.99 6.59
N GLY A 252 8.63 -4.30 6.65
CA GLY A 252 9.24 -5.26 5.72
C GLY A 252 8.88 -4.92 4.27
N LEU A 253 7.59 -4.70 4.00
CA LEU A 253 7.13 -4.32 2.66
C LEU A 253 7.67 -2.96 2.21
N ARG A 254 7.96 -2.06 3.15
CA ARG A 254 8.55 -0.79 2.78
C ARG A 254 10.01 -0.93 2.37
N TYR A 255 10.79 -1.86 2.94
CA TYR A 255 12.11 -2.15 2.40
C TYR A 255 12.00 -2.53 0.91
N GLU A 256 10.99 -3.31 0.51
CA GLU A 256 10.75 -3.62 -0.91
C GLU A 256 10.51 -2.36 -1.77
N LEU A 257 9.74 -1.39 -1.26
CA LEU A 257 9.46 -0.14 -1.99
C LEU A 257 10.56 0.93 -1.89
N ALA A 258 11.54 0.76 -0.99
CA ALA A 258 12.55 1.77 -0.74
C ALA A 258 13.41 1.95 -2.00
N ASP A 259 13.53 3.20 -2.45
CA ASP A 259 14.42 3.55 -3.55
C ASP A 259 15.86 3.50 -3.00
N ALA A 260 16.50 2.35 -3.14
CA ALA A 260 17.82 2.09 -2.61
C ALA A 260 18.79 1.70 -3.75
N PRO A 261 20.11 1.91 -3.56
CA PRO A 261 21.10 1.57 -4.57
C PRO A 261 21.14 0.08 -4.93
N SER A 262 20.63 -0.80 -4.03
CA SER A 262 20.69 -2.25 -4.16
C SER A 262 19.35 -2.90 -3.76
N TYR A 263 18.60 -3.36 -4.76
CA TYR A 263 17.33 -4.06 -4.58
C TYR A 263 17.49 -5.33 -3.72
N ILE A 264 18.55 -6.12 -3.94
CA ILE A 264 18.85 -7.32 -3.15
C ILE A 264 19.10 -7.01 -1.66
N ALA A 265 19.73 -5.88 -1.34
CA ALA A 265 19.95 -5.49 0.05
C ALA A 265 18.63 -5.21 0.78
N ASN A 266 17.66 -4.62 0.06
CA ASN A 266 16.33 -4.36 0.58
C ASN A 266 15.52 -5.65 0.78
N LEU A 267 15.54 -6.58 -0.17
CA LEU A 267 14.89 -7.89 -0.01
C LEU A 267 15.41 -8.63 1.24
N ARG A 268 16.73 -8.60 1.49
CA ARG A 268 17.31 -9.21 2.69
C ARG A 268 16.87 -8.52 3.98
N LYS A 269 16.71 -7.19 3.98
CA LYS A 269 16.17 -6.45 5.14
C LYS A 269 14.70 -6.77 5.37
N ALA A 270 13.88 -6.82 4.31
CA ALA A 270 12.48 -7.21 4.37
C ALA A 270 12.33 -8.63 4.97
N LEU A 271 13.09 -9.59 4.43
CA LEU A 271 13.14 -10.95 4.92
C LEU A 271 13.56 -11.04 6.39
N GLY A 272 14.52 -10.23 6.83
CA GLY A 272 14.91 -10.14 8.24
C GLY A 272 13.73 -9.72 9.12
N VAL A 273 13.00 -8.68 8.72
CA VAL A 273 11.82 -8.18 9.45
C VAL A 273 10.69 -9.22 9.49
N PHE A 274 10.46 -9.96 8.41
CA PHE A 274 9.42 -11.00 8.39
C PHE A 274 9.80 -12.22 9.25
N ASN A 275 11.08 -12.59 9.30
CA ASN A 275 11.56 -13.61 10.23
C ASN A 275 11.42 -13.17 11.70
N ASP A 276 11.75 -11.91 12.00
CA ASP A 276 11.55 -11.33 13.33
C ASP A 276 10.05 -11.29 13.71
N ALA A 277 9.17 -11.02 12.74
CA ALA A 277 7.72 -11.08 12.93
C ALA A 277 7.24 -12.49 13.25
N LEU A 278 7.77 -13.51 12.56
CA LEU A 278 7.46 -14.92 12.83
C LEU A 278 7.94 -15.34 14.22
N ALA A 279 9.17 -14.96 14.59
CA ALA A 279 9.73 -15.25 15.91
C ALA A 279 8.92 -14.57 17.03
N TYR A 280 8.49 -13.32 16.81
CA TYR A 280 7.63 -12.57 17.72
C TYR A 280 6.27 -13.25 17.91
N LEU A 281 5.60 -13.68 16.83
CA LEU A 281 4.37 -14.47 16.91
C LEU A 281 4.59 -15.75 17.71
N GLY A 282 5.70 -16.45 17.45
CA GLY A 282 6.16 -17.62 18.19
C GLY A 282 6.22 -17.40 19.70
N ALA A 283 6.78 -16.27 20.11
CA ALA A 283 7.00 -15.93 21.51
C ALA A 283 5.74 -15.49 22.25
N GLU A 284 4.86 -14.72 21.59
CA GLU A 284 3.70 -14.11 22.26
C GLU A 284 2.41 -14.94 22.13
N GLU A 285 2.21 -15.66 21.03
CA GLU A 285 0.97 -16.41 20.75
C GLU A 285 1.21 -17.90 20.47
N GLY A 286 2.47 -18.35 20.49
CA GLY A 286 2.83 -19.75 20.22
C GLY A 286 2.86 -20.07 18.73
N ALA A 287 2.32 -21.22 18.33
CA ALA A 287 2.41 -21.65 16.94
C ALA A 287 1.71 -20.66 15.97
N ALA A 288 2.36 -20.37 14.85
CA ALA A 288 1.75 -19.61 13.77
C ALA A 288 0.50 -20.34 13.23
N THR A 289 -0.60 -19.59 13.09
CA THR A 289 -1.89 -20.05 12.58
C THR A 289 -2.45 -19.05 11.57
N ALA A 290 -3.49 -19.41 10.81
CA ALA A 290 -4.18 -18.41 9.97
C ALA A 290 -4.86 -17.33 10.84
N ASP A 291 -5.36 -17.68 12.02
CA ASP A 291 -6.10 -16.76 12.91
C ASP A 291 -5.23 -15.66 13.52
N ASN A 292 -3.90 -15.83 13.55
CA ASN A 292 -2.95 -14.81 13.95
C ASN A 292 -2.08 -14.25 12.81
N GLY A 293 -2.45 -14.54 11.56
CA GLY A 293 -1.75 -14.06 10.37
C GLY A 293 -0.41 -14.74 10.10
N GLY A 294 -0.17 -15.91 10.69
CA GLY A 294 1.00 -16.73 10.42
C GLY A 294 1.09 -17.18 8.96
N ASP A 295 -0.04 -17.39 8.28
CA ASP A 295 -0.07 -17.71 6.85
C ASP A 295 0.48 -16.56 5.99
N LEU A 296 0.10 -15.31 6.30
CA LEU A 296 0.65 -14.12 5.67
C LEU A 296 2.15 -13.95 5.94
N VAL A 297 2.60 -14.14 7.19
CA VAL A 297 4.04 -14.03 7.51
C VAL A 297 4.85 -15.06 6.73
N TYR A 298 4.41 -16.32 6.70
CA TYR A 298 5.08 -17.36 5.91
C TYR A 298 5.04 -17.07 4.40
N TYR A 299 3.93 -16.55 3.89
CA TYR A 299 3.82 -16.13 2.50
C TYR A 299 4.87 -15.06 2.16
N LEU A 300 4.98 -14.02 3.00
CA LEU A 300 5.95 -12.92 2.80
C LEU A 300 7.39 -13.46 2.83
N ILE A 301 7.74 -14.30 3.81
CA ILE A 301 9.05 -14.96 3.87
C ILE A 301 9.33 -15.75 2.58
N GLY A 302 8.37 -16.58 2.14
CA GLY A 302 8.51 -17.40 0.95
C GLY A 302 8.65 -16.59 -0.33
N ARG A 303 7.90 -15.49 -0.44
CA ARG A 303 8.02 -14.55 -1.55
C ARG A 303 9.38 -13.88 -1.58
N GLU A 304 9.89 -13.37 -0.46
CA GLU A 304 11.19 -12.70 -0.43
C GLU A 304 12.32 -13.64 -0.85
N HIS A 305 12.29 -14.89 -0.39
CA HIS A 305 13.21 -15.92 -0.87
C HIS A 305 13.08 -16.17 -2.38
N PHE A 306 11.86 -16.18 -2.91
CA PHE A 306 11.64 -16.35 -4.35
C PHE A 306 12.14 -15.14 -5.17
N LEU A 307 11.94 -13.91 -4.69
CA LEU A 307 12.48 -12.70 -5.30
C LEU A 307 14.01 -12.68 -5.27
N LEU A 308 14.62 -13.10 -4.15
CA LEU A 308 16.07 -13.30 -4.06
C LEU A 308 16.56 -14.34 -5.08
N PHE A 309 15.85 -15.46 -5.27
CA PHE A 309 16.21 -16.43 -6.30
C PHE A 309 16.19 -15.84 -7.72
N GLN A 310 15.20 -15.00 -8.04
CA GLN A 310 15.03 -14.40 -9.36
C GLN A 310 16.03 -13.26 -9.65
N ASP A 311 16.51 -12.57 -8.61
CA ASP A 311 17.38 -11.43 -8.80
C ASP A 311 18.76 -11.84 -9.35
N ALA A 312 19.18 -11.15 -10.42
CA ALA A 312 20.43 -11.44 -11.10
C ALA A 312 21.66 -11.19 -10.22
N ALA A 313 21.58 -10.30 -9.23
CA ALA A 313 22.66 -9.99 -8.30
C ALA A 313 22.78 -11.02 -7.16
N THR A 314 21.83 -11.95 -7.00
CA THR A 314 21.96 -13.03 -6.02
C THR A 314 23.04 -14.02 -6.48
N PRO A 315 24.04 -14.31 -5.62
CA PRO A 315 25.13 -15.23 -5.94
C PRO A 315 24.60 -16.60 -6.39
N ALA A 316 25.17 -17.14 -7.47
CA ALA A 316 24.68 -18.38 -8.08
C ALA A 316 24.64 -19.58 -7.11
N ASN A 317 25.59 -19.64 -6.18
CA ASN A 317 25.66 -20.67 -5.13
C ASN A 317 24.57 -20.52 -4.04
N GLU A 318 23.94 -19.35 -3.90
CA GLU A 318 22.84 -19.13 -2.96
C GLU A 318 21.47 -19.44 -3.58
N ARG A 319 21.32 -19.31 -4.92
CA ARG A 319 20.01 -19.36 -5.59
C ARG A 319 19.21 -20.63 -5.32
N ALA A 320 19.85 -21.80 -5.36
CA ALA A 320 19.15 -23.07 -5.08
C ALA A 320 18.57 -23.08 -3.66
N GLY A 321 19.34 -22.64 -2.67
CA GLY A 321 18.88 -22.51 -1.29
C GLY A 321 17.74 -21.51 -1.14
N GLN A 322 17.78 -20.38 -1.85
CA GLN A 322 16.68 -19.42 -1.87
C GLN A 322 15.38 -20.04 -2.41
N LEU A 323 15.47 -20.83 -3.49
CA LEU A 323 14.30 -21.50 -4.07
C LEU A 323 13.71 -22.57 -3.12
N ASP A 324 14.56 -23.33 -2.43
CA ASP A 324 14.11 -24.32 -1.44
C ASP A 324 13.44 -23.66 -0.22
N MET A 325 14.01 -22.56 0.29
CA MET A 325 13.42 -21.79 1.39
C MET A 325 12.09 -21.16 0.98
N ALA A 326 11.98 -20.64 -0.25
CA ALA A 326 10.73 -20.15 -0.81
C ALA A 326 9.65 -21.23 -0.81
N ARG A 327 9.97 -22.42 -1.34
CA ARG A 327 9.05 -23.57 -1.35
C ARG A 327 8.56 -23.90 0.06
N ALA A 328 9.49 -24.09 1.00
CA ALA A 328 9.15 -24.53 2.36
C ALA A 328 8.24 -23.53 3.09
N ALA A 329 8.52 -22.23 2.97
CA ALA A 329 7.70 -21.19 3.59
C ALA A 329 6.31 -21.09 2.94
N LEU A 330 6.21 -21.18 1.60
CA LEU A 330 4.92 -21.14 0.90
C LEU A 330 4.06 -22.39 1.18
N GLU A 331 4.67 -23.57 1.25
CA GLU A 331 3.98 -24.79 1.68
C GLU A 331 3.46 -24.65 3.12
N ARG A 332 4.20 -23.97 4.00
CA ARG A 332 3.74 -23.68 5.36
C ARG A 332 2.58 -22.68 5.38
N ALA A 333 2.65 -21.62 4.58
CA ALA A 333 1.54 -20.67 4.41
C ALA A 333 0.26 -21.38 3.94
N LEU A 334 0.38 -22.29 2.97
CA LEU A 334 -0.75 -23.04 2.41
C LEU A 334 -1.27 -24.15 3.32
N ALA A 335 -0.43 -24.71 4.18
CA ALA A 335 -0.87 -25.62 5.23
C ALA A 335 -1.76 -24.90 6.26
N LEU A 336 -1.50 -23.61 6.52
CA LEU A 336 -2.33 -22.77 7.39
C LEU A 336 -3.58 -22.26 6.66
N ASN A 337 -3.44 -21.88 5.39
CA ASN A 337 -4.52 -21.35 4.57
C ASN A 337 -4.48 -21.93 3.13
N PRO A 338 -5.16 -23.05 2.87
CA PRO A 338 -5.15 -23.71 1.56
C PRO A 338 -5.77 -22.88 0.43
N ARG A 339 -6.48 -21.78 0.75
CA ARG A 339 -7.16 -20.89 -0.20
C ARG A 339 -6.44 -19.56 -0.34
N TYR A 340 -5.19 -19.47 0.07
CA TYR A 340 -4.38 -18.28 -0.12
C TYR A 340 -3.92 -18.19 -1.58
N ALA A 341 -4.73 -17.53 -2.41
CA ALA A 341 -4.52 -17.39 -3.85
C ALA A 341 -3.10 -16.94 -4.24
N ARG A 342 -2.55 -15.91 -3.58
CA ARG A 342 -1.23 -15.37 -3.93
C ARG A 342 -0.09 -16.27 -3.47
N ALA A 343 -0.22 -16.95 -2.33
CA ALA A 343 0.73 -18.00 -1.93
C ALA A 343 0.70 -19.19 -2.91
N LEU A 344 -0.48 -19.57 -3.41
CA LEU A 344 -0.60 -20.56 -4.50
C LEU A 344 0.08 -20.05 -5.78
N THR A 345 -0.14 -18.79 -6.19
CA THR A 345 0.54 -18.20 -7.35
C THR A 345 2.06 -18.24 -7.19
N THR A 346 2.59 -17.83 -6.05
CA THR A 346 4.04 -17.84 -5.80
C THR A 346 4.60 -19.27 -5.74
N LEU A 347 3.89 -20.23 -5.13
CA LEU A 347 4.33 -21.64 -5.10
C LEU A 347 4.30 -22.27 -6.50
N GLY A 348 3.28 -21.95 -7.30
CA GLY A 348 3.23 -22.30 -8.72
C GLY A 348 4.43 -21.72 -9.48
N GLY A 349 4.85 -20.51 -9.12
CA GLY A 349 6.08 -19.88 -9.61
C GLY A 349 7.33 -20.69 -9.28
N VAL A 350 7.46 -21.14 -8.03
CA VAL A 350 8.56 -22.01 -7.61
C VAL A 350 8.61 -23.30 -8.43
N TYR A 351 7.49 -24.01 -8.57
CA TYR A 351 7.43 -25.23 -9.39
C TYR A 351 7.69 -24.96 -10.88
N PHE A 352 7.19 -23.84 -11.40
CA PHE A 352 7.46 -23.42 -12.78
C PHE A 352 8.95 -23.22 -13.04
N HIS A 353 9.68 -22.56 -12.14
CA HIS A 353 11.13 -22.39 -12.26
C HIS A 353 11.89 -23.71 -12.14
N LEU A 354 11.48 -24.60 -11.24
CA LEU A 354 12.05 -25.95 -11.16
C LEU A 354 11.85 -26.73 -12.47
N ALA A 355 10.69 -26.61 -13.10
CA ALA A 355 10.43 -27.20 -14.42
C ALA A 355 11.31 -26.56 -15.51
N GLN A 356 11.52 -25.24 -15.49
CA GLN A 356 12.38 -24.56 -16.46
C GLN A 356 13.85 -24.98 -16.40
N GLN A 357 14.34 -25.37 -15.22
CA GLN A 357 15.70 -25.88 -15.03
C GLN A 357 15.94 -27.24 -15.69
N ARG A 358 14.86 -27.98 -16.03
CA ARG A 358 14.95 -29.19 -16.84
C ARG A 358 15.19 -28.83 -18.30
N THR A 359 15.93 -29.68 -19.02
CA THR A 359 16.03 -29.55 -20.47
C THR A 359 14.62 -29.67 -21.09
N PRO A 360 14.33 -28.96 -22.19
CA PRO A 360 13.00 -28.91 -22.78
C PRO A 360 12.34 -30.30 -22.94
N GLU A 361 13.11 -31.31 -23.34
CA GLU A 361 12.66 -32.68 -23.61
C GLU A 361 12.14 -33.40 -22.35
N LEU A 362 12.66 -33.03 -21.17
CA LEU A 362 12.33 -33.65 -19.89
C LEU A 362 11.22 -32.92 -19.13
N ARG A 363 10.83 -31.70 -19.55
CA ARG A 363 9.87 -30.86 -18.79
C ARG A 363 8.49 -31.49 -18.64
N THR A 364 8.02 -32.19 -19.67
CA THR A 364 6.72 -32.87 -19.66
C THR A 364 6.72 -34.17 -18.87
N GLN A 365 7.91 -34.69 -18.55
CA GLN A 365 8.11 -35.91 -17.78
C GLN A 365 8.32 -35.62 -16.29
N SER A 366 8.61 -34.36 -15.95
CA SER A 366 8.92 -33.94 -14.59
C SER A 366 7.64 -33.59 -13.82
N PRO A 367 7.53 -33.94 -12.53
CA PRO A 367 6.34 -33.64 -11.74
C PRO A 367 6.12 -32.13 -11.55
N GLU A 368 7.19 -31.33 -11.60
CA GLU A 368 7.16 -29.91 -11.26
C GLU A 368 6.28 -29.10 -12.23
N LEU A 369 6.25 -29.45 -13.53
CA LEU A 369 5.36 -28.77 -14.48
C LEU A 369 3.88 -29.05 -14.16
N GLY A 370 3.54 -30.30 -13.83
CA GLY A 370 2.18 -30.69 -13.42
C GLY A 370 1.78 -30.03 -12.10
N GLN A 371 2.71 -29.93 -11.16
CA GLN A 371 2.52 -29.21 -9.89
C GLN A 371 2.27 -27.72 -10.15
N ALA A 372 3.06 -27.06 -11.00
CA ALA A 372 2.85 -25.66 -11.36
C ALA A 372 1.45 -25.42 -11.94
N LEU A 373 1.04 -26.21 -12.94
CA LEU A 373 -0.28 -26.11 -13.57
C LEU A 373 -1.42 -26.27 -12.55
N THR A 374 -1.35 -27.32 -11.72
CA THR A 374 -2.38 -27.58 -10.69
C THR A 374 -2.45 -26.47 -9.65
N THR A 375 -1.28 -25.96 -9.23
CA THR A 375 -1.19 -24.92 -8.20
C THR A 375 -1.72 -23.58 -8.73
N TYR A 376 -1.41 -23.21 -9.97
CA TYR A 376 -1.97 -22.01 -10.59
C TYR A 376 -3.49 -22.12 -10.83
N GLN A 377 -4.01 -23.28 -11.20
CA GLN A 377 -5.46 -23.48 -11.29
C GLN A 377 -6.14 -23.30 -9.92
N ALA A 378 -5.55 -23.83 -8.85
CA ALA A 378 -6.02 -23.60 -7.49
C ALA A 378 -5.93 -22.12 -7.10
N ALA A 379 -4.87 -21.41 -7.52
CA ALA A 379 -4.71 -19.98 -7.30
C ALA A 379 -5.84 -19.16 -7.96
N VAL A 380 -6.18 -19.47 -9.21
CA VAL A 380 -7.31 -18.84 -9.93
C VAL A 380 -8.62 -19.08 -9.18
N ALA A 381 -8.91 -20.33 -8.78
CA ALA A 381 -10.14 -20.65 -8.06
C ALA A 381 -10.22 -19.94 -6.69
N ALA A 382 -9.10 -19.85 -5.98
CA ALA A 382 -8.99 -19.15 -4.70
C ALA A 382 -9.18 -17.63 -4.86
N ALA A 383 -8.60 -17.03 -5.91
CA ALA A 383 -8.75 -15.61 -6.20
C ALA A 383 -10.21 -15.27 -6.54
N GLN A 384 -10.84 -16.05 -7.41
CA GLN A 384 -12.26 -15.92 -7.77
C GLN A 384 -13.17 -15.99 -6.55
N ALA A 385 -12.96 -16.97 -5.68
CA ALA A 385 -13.81 -17.16 -4.52
C ALA A 385 -13.64 -16.08 -3.45
N SER A 386 -12.56 -15.29 -3.53
CA SER A 386 -12.33 -14.13 -2.67
C SER A 386 -12.49 -12.79 -3.41
N ALA A 387 -13.04 -12.83 -4.64
CA ALA A 387 -13.20 -11.67 -5.53
C ALA A 387 -11.92 -10.81 -5.66
N ASP A 388 -10.73 -11.42 -5.63
CA ASP A 388 -9.44 -10.74 -5.83
C ASP A 388 -9.11 -10.65 -7.32
N GLN A 389 -9.62 -9.63 -8.03
CA GLN A 389 -9.40 -9.49 -9.47
C GLN A 389 -7.91 -9.39 -9.83
N ALA A 390 -7.11 -8.70 -9.00
CA ALA A 390 -5.68 -8.55 -9.23
C ALA A 390 -4.94 -9.89 -9.05
N ALA A 391 -5.22 -10.64 -7.99
CA ALA A 391 -4.62 -11.96 -7.80
C ALA A 391 -5.10 -12.96 -8.86
N GLU A 392 -6.35 -12.85 -9.32
CA GLU A 392 -6.88 -13.69 -10.39
C GLU A 392 -6.16 -13.39 -11.72
N ALA A 393 -6.00 -12.12 -12.08
CA ALA A 393 -5.25 -11.72 -13.27
C ALA A 393 -3.81 -12.26 -13.23
N GLU A 394 -3.11 -12.08 -12.12
CA GLU A 394 -1.75 -12.58 -11.91
C GLU A 394 -1.66 -14.11 -12.05
N ALA A 395 -2.55 -14.85 -11.36
CA ALA A 395 -2.60 -16.31 -11.42
C ALA A 395 -2.88 -16.82 -12.83
N ARG A 396 -3.75 -16.14 -13.58
CA ARG A 396 -4.08 -16.49 -14.97
C ARG A 396 -2.92 -16.25 -15.94
N LEU A 397 -2.20 -15.13 -15.80
CA LEU A 397 -0.99 -14.87 -16.59
C LEU A 397 0.11 -15.89 -16.29
N ALA A 398 0.29 -16.25 -15.02
CA ALA A 398 1.25 -17.27 -14.62
C ALA A 398 0.86 -18.67 -15.12
N LEU A 399 -0.43 -19.01 -15.08
CA LEU A 399 -0.98 -20.23 -15.67
C LEU A 399 -0.74 -20.29 -17.19
N ALA A 400 -0.92 -19.17 -17.89
CA ALA A 400 -0.66 -19.08 -19.33
C ALA A 400 0.82 -19.36 -19.65
N LEU A 401 1.75 -18.83 -18.85
CA LEU A 401 3.18 -19.13 -18.98
C LEU A 401 3.49 -20.61 -18.74
N ALA A 402 2.83 -21.25 -17.77
CA ALA A 402 2.99 -22.69 -17.51
C ALA A 402 2.48 -23.55 -18.68
N TYR A 403 1.32 -23.21 -19.27
CA TYR A 403 0.83 -23.87 -20.48
C TYR A 403 1.76 -23.67 -21.68
N ARG A 404 2.33 -22.47 -21.86
CA ARG A 404 3.36 -22.23 -22.88
C ARG A 404 4.59 -23.11 -22.66
N LEU A 405 5.04 -23.27 -21.41
CA LEU A 405 6.17 -24.13 -21.07
C LEU A 405 5.86 -25.61 -21.34
N GLN A 406 4.62 -26.04 -21.12
CA GLN A 406 4.15 -27.38 -21.50
C GLN A 406 4.24 -27.58 -23.02
N ALA A 407 3.76 -26.63 -23.82
CA ALA A 407 3.88 -26.68 -25.27
C ALA A 407 5.35 -26.75 -25.72
N GLU A 408 6.23 -25.96 -25.12
CA GLU A 408 7.67 -25.99 -25.39
C GLU A 408 8.27 -27.38 -25.13
N GLY A 409 7.89 -28.04 -24.04
CA GLY A 409 8.35 -29.40 -23.74
C GLY A 409 7.81 -30.46 -24.69
N LEU A 410 6.55 -30.34 -25.12
CA LEU A 410 5.94 -31.24 -26.12
C LEU A 410 6.62 -31.11 -27.50
N LEU A 411 7.02 -29.88 -27.87
CA LEU A 411 7.71 -29.59 -29.12
C LEU A 411 9.18 -30.03 -29.13
N ALA A 412 9.77 -30.25 -27.96
CA ALA A 412 11.17 -30.65 -27.83
C ALA A 412 11.37 -32.17 -27.83
N GLN A 413 10.31 -32.96 -27.66
CA GLN A 413 10.42 -34.42 -27.64
C GLN A 413 11.03 -34.96 -28.96
N ALA A 414 11.65 -36.14 -28.89
CA ALA A 414 12.25 -36.80 -30.07
C ALA A 414 11.23 -36.97 -31.21
N THR A 415 9.97 -37.23 -30.86
CA THR A 415 8.82 -37.16 -31.77
C THR A 415 7.87 -36.08 -31.25
N PRO A 416 7.91 -34.84 -31.78
CA PRO A 416 7.08 -33.74 -31.30
C PRO A 416 5.58 -34.04 -31.40
N ASP A 417 4.84 -33.86 -30.30
CA ASP A 417 3.37 -33.94 -30.28
C ASP A 417 2.76 -32.56 -30.62
N LEU A 418 2.67 -32.27 -31.93
CA LEU A 418 2.16 -30.99 -32.42
C LEU A 418 0.71 -30.71 -31.99
N PRO A 419 -0.24 -31.67 -32.06
CA PRO A 419 -1.61 -31.44 -31.60
C PRO A 419 -1.70 -31.09 -30.10
N ALA A 420 -0.96 -31.80 -29.24
CA ALA A 420 -0.95 -31.50 -27.82
C ALA A 420 -0.28 -30.15 -27.53
N ALA A 421 0.80 -29.81 -28.27
CA ALA A 421 1.47 -28.52 -28.13
C ALA A 421 0.55 -27.35 -28.50
N GLU A 422 -0.19 -27.46 -29.61
CA GLU A 422 -1.17 -26.44 -30.00
C GLU A 422 -2.33 -26.35 -28.99
N ALA A 423 -2.80 -27.48 -28.46
CA ALA A 423 -3.83 -27.48 -27.42
C ALA A 423 -3.36 -26.76 -26.14
N ALA A 424 -2.09 -26.95 -25.75
CA ALA A 424 -1.47 -26.25 -24.64
C ALA A 424 -1.33 -24.74 -24.93
N LEU A 425 -0.90 -24.34 -26.13
CA LEU A 425 -0.86 -22.92 -26.53
C LEU A 425 -2.26 -22.29 -26.54
N GLY A 426 -3.28 -23.02 -26.99
CA GLY A 426 -4.67 -22.57 -26.92
C GLY A 426 -5.19 -22.43 -25.49
N ALA A 427 -4.73 -23.26 -24.55
CA ALA A 427 -5.02 -23.08 -23.13
C ALA A 427 -4.30 -21.85 -22.56
N ALA A 428 -3.07 -21.59 -23.00
CA ALA A 428 -2.32 -20.39 -22.64
C ALA A 428 -3.04 -19.10 -23.10
N ASP A 429 -3.52 -19.05 -24.35
CA ASP A 429 -4.28 -17.90 -24.88
C ASP A 429 -5.54 -17.65 -24.06
N ARG A 430 -6.34 -18.68 -23.78
CA ARG A 430 -7.57 -18.54 -22.98
C ARG A 430 -7.29 -18.00 -21.59
N ALA A 431 -6.22 -18.47 -20.95
CA ALA A 431 -5.83 -17.98 -19.63
C ALA A 431 -5.39 -16.51 -19.69
N ALA A 432 -4.56 -16.13 -20.67
CA ALA A 432 -4.12 -14.74 -20.86
C ALA A 432 -5.27 -13.79 -21.18
N GLN A 433 -6.17 -14.16 -22.10
CA GLN A 433 -7.35 -13.36 -22.45
C GLN A 433 -8.31 -13.15 -21.27
N ALA A 434 -8.48 -14.18 -20.44
CA ALA A 434 -9.28 -14.06 -19.22
C ALA A 434 -8.62 -13.13 -18.19
N ALA A 435 -7.29 -13.05 -18.15
CA ALA A 435 -6.58 -12.07 -17.34
C ALA A 435 -6.79 -10.64 -17.87
N ASP A 436 -6.76 -10.43 -19.18
CA ASP A 436 -6.95 -9.10 -19.80
C ASP A 436 -8.27 -8.44 -19.40
N GLN A 437 -9.34 -9.23 -19.18
CA GLN A 437 -10.65 -8.74 -18.75
C GLN A 437 -10.67 -8.19 -17.31
N LEU A 438 -9.65 -8.51 -16.52
CA LEU A 438 -9.52 -8.14 -15.11
C LEU A 438 -8.53 -6.99 -14.89
N ILE A 439 -7.71 -6.68 -15.90
CA ILE A 439 -6.64 -5.69 -15.80
C ILE A 439 -7.22 -4.30 -16.11
N LEU A 440 -7.08 -3.38 -15.16
CA LEU A 440 -7.54 -2.01 -15.30
C LEU A 440 -6.57 -1.18 -16.16
N PRO A 441 -7.04 -0.15 -16.89
CA PRO A 441 -6.20 0.67 -17.77
C PRO A 441 -4.97 1.29 -17.09
N GLU A 442 -5.10 1.68 -15.83
CA GLU A 442 -4.06 2.28 -14.98
C GLU A 442 -2.98 1.28 -14.54
N GLN A 443 -3.24 -0.03 -14.62
CA GLN A 443 -2.33 -1.07 -14.18
C GLN A 443 -1.25 -1.40 -15.24
N ASN A 444 -0.39 -0.44 -15.54
CA ASN A 444 0.63 -0.56 -16.59
C ASN A 444 1.54 -1.79 -16.43
N ARG A 445 1.90 -2.18 -15.20
CA ARG A 445 2.63 -3.43 -14.95
C ARG A 445 1.90 -4.66 -15.47
N PHE A 446 0.66 -4.86 -15.06
CA PHE A 446 -0.13 -6.01 -15.47
C PHE A 446 -0.34 -6.02 -16.99
N ARG A 447 -0.59 -4.86 -17.59
CA ARG A 447 -0.67 -4.72 -19.05
C ARG A 447 0.63 -5.11 -19.74
N GLY A 448 1.78 -4.69 -19.20
CA GLY A 448 3.10 -5.04 -19.71
C GLY A 448 3.39 -6.53 -19.63
N VAL A 449 3.09 -7.16 -18.49
CA VAL A 449 3.23 -8.62 -18.29
C VAL A 449 2.27 -9.39 -19.20
N ALA A 450 1.01 -8.97 -19.32
CA ALA A 450 0.05 -9.60 -20.22
C ALA A 450 0.52 -9.55 -21.68
N ALA A 451 0.98 -8.38 -22.13
CA ALA A 451 1.56 -8.22 -23.46
C ALA A 451 2.82 -9.08 -23.68
N MET A 452 3.69 -9.22 -22.67
CA MET A 452 4.82 -10.16 -22.71
C MET A 452 4.34 -11.60 -22.90
N VAL A 453 3.33 -12.03 -22.13
CA VAL A 453 2.77 -13.40 -22.20
C VAL A 453 2.20 -13.69 -23.59
N HIS A 454 1.36 -12.79 -24.12
CA HIS A 454 0.84 -12.89 -25.49
C HIS A 454 1.96 -12.98 -26.52
N GLY A 455 3.01 -12.17 -26.39
CA GLY A 455 4.17 -12.21 -27.26
C GLY A 455 4.90 -13.55 -27.21
N LEU A 456 5.12 -14.11 -26.02
CA LEU A 456 5.76 -15.42 -25.83
C LEU A 456 4.93 -16.57 -26.42
N ILE A 457 3.61 -16.55 -26.27
CA ILE A 457 2.71 -17.55 -26.85
C ILE A 457 2.74 -17.48 -28.38
N ALA A 458 2.55 -16.28 -28.94
CA ALA A 458 2.57 -16.06 -30.39
C ALA A 458 3.93 -16.44 -31.01
N HIS A 459 5.03 -16.11 -30.35
CA HIS A 459 6.38 -16.49 -30.80
C HIS A 459 6.54 -18.01 -30.82
N GLN A 460 6.16 -18.72 -29.74
CA GLN A 460 6.23 -20.17 -29.69
C GLN A 460 5.38 -20.83 -30.80
N ARG A 461 4.16 -20.33 -31.01
CA ARG A 461 3.26 -20.81 -32.07
C ARG A 461 3.86 -20.58 -33.46
N ALA A 462 4.47 -19.41 -33.69
CA ALA A 462 5.14 -19.10 -34.95
C ALA A 462 6.29 -20.09 -35.26
N GLN A 463 7.10 -20.43 -34.26
CA GLN A 463 8.17 -21.41 -34.39
C GLN A 463 7.65 -22.82 -34.70
N MET A 464 6.54 -23.23 -34.09
CA MET A 464 5.88 -24.50 -34.38
C MET A 464 5.37 -24.55 -35.83
N LEU A 465 4.64 -23.51 -36.25
CA LEU A 465 4.09 -23.41 -37.60
C LEU A 465 5.19 -23.35 -38.67
N ALA A 466 6.30 -22.66 -38.41
CA ALA A 466 7.42 -22.56 -39.34
C ALA A 466 8.10 -23.93 -39.63
N ARG A 467 7.94 -24.91 -38.73
CA ARG A 467 8.43 -26.29 -38.92
C ARG A 467 7.42 -27.19 -39.65
N THR A 468 6.20 -26.71 -39.86
CA THR A 468 5.11 -27.48 -40.49
C THR A 468 4.99 -27.10 -41.96
N SER A 469 5.04 -28.10 -42.85
CA SER A 469 4.96 -27.86 -44.29
C SER A 469 3.65 -27.14 -44.67
N GLY A 470 3.77 -26.12 -45.54
CA GLY A 470 2.62 -25.34 -46.02
C GLY A 470 2.10 -24.24 -45.07
N GLN A 471 2.68 -24.07 -43.87
CA GLN A 471 2.19 -23.13 -42.85
C GLN A 471 2.98 -21.81 -42.78
N ALA A 472 3.79 -21.49 -43.79
CA ALA A 472 4.62 -20.27 -43.79
C ALA A 472 3.81 -18.95 -43.62
N PRO A 473 2.65 -18.75 -44.28
CA PRO A 473 1.85 -17.55 -44.07
C PRO A 473 1.31 -17.43 -42.63
N ALA A 474 0.87 -18.55 -42.03
CA ALA A 474 0.38 -18.58 -40.66
C ALA A 474 1.51 -18.29 -39.65
N ALA A 475 2.69 -18.88 -39.87
CA ALA A 475 3.87 -18.60 -39.06
C ALA A 475 4.28 -17.11 -39.15
N ARG A 476 4.22 -16.51 -40.33
CA ARG A 476 4.50 -15.08 -40.55
C ARG A 476 3.52 -14.20 -39.75
N ALA A 477 2.22 -14.51 -39.79
CA ALA A 477 1.21 -13.78 -39.03
C ALA A 477 1.46 -13.87 -37.51
N MET A 478 1.83 -15.05 -37.00
CA MET A 478 2.14 -15.24 -35.57
C MET A 478 3.42 -14.51 -35.14
N PHE A 479 4.47 -14.47 -35.96
CA PHE A 479 5.64 -13.65 -35.66
C PHE A 479 5.31 -12.15 -35.62
N GLN A 480 4.45 -11.66 -36.51
CA GLN A 480 3.97 -10.28 -36.48
C GLN A 480 3.20 -9.99 -35.19
N GLN A 481 2.27 -10.86 -34.80
CA GLN A 481 1.54 -10.75 -33.54
C GLN A 481 2.49 -10.74 -32.33
N ALA A 482 3.54 -11.56 -32.34
CA ALA A 482 4.55 -11.57 -31.29
C ALA A 482 5.29 -10.23 -31.19
N VAL A 483 5.73 -9.67 -32.33
CA VAL A 483 6.39 -8.35 -32.39
C VAL A 483 5.48 -7.26 -31.82
N ASP A 484 4.21 -7.23 -32.22
CA ASP A 484 3.27 -6.21 -31.77
C ASP A 484 2.98 -6.32 -30.27
N ALA A 485 2.84 -7.53 -29.74
CA ALA A 485 2.68 -7.77 -28.32
C ALA A 485 3.92 -7.34 -27.51
N TYR A 486 5.14 -7.65 -27.97
CA TYR A 486 6.35 -7.17 -27.29
C TYR A 486 6.49 -5.65 -27.34
N ARG A 487 6.07 -5.00 -28.42
CA ARG A 487 6.02 -3.53 -28.49
C ARG A 487 5.03 -2.94 -27.49
N GLN A 488 3.87 -3.58 -27.29
CA GLN A 488 2.92 -3.17 -26.24
C GLN A 488 3.52 -3.32 -24.84
N CYS A 489 4.27 -4.41 -24.58
CA CYS A 489 5.02 -4.58 -23.34
C CYS A 489 6.03 -3.43 -23.11
N ILE A 490 6.80 -3.07 -24.14
CA ILE A 490 7.75 -1.94 -24.07
C ILE A 490 7.02 -0.61 -23.84
N ALA A 491 5.91 -0.39 -24.55
CA ALA A 491 5.10 0.83 -24.41
C ALA A 491 4.48 0.96 -23.02
N ALA A 492 4.09 -0.14 -22.38
CA ALA A 492 3.59 -0.13 -21.00
C ALA A 492 4.65 0.37 -20.01
N SER A 493 5.93 0.01 -20.20
CA SER A 493 7.04 0.55 -19.40
C SER A 493 7.35 2.01 -19.71
N GLN A 494 7.13 2.47 -20.94
CA GLN A 494 7.28 3.89 -21.29
C GLN A 494 6.15 4.76 -20.74
N ALA A 495 4.93 4.21 -20.65
CA ALA A 495 3.79 4.84 -20.00
C ALA A 495 4.02 5.00 -18.49
N ASP A 496 4.88 4.15 -17.90
CA ASP A 496 5.30 4.28 -16.51
C ASP A 496 6.82 4.13 -16.30
N PRO A 497 7.60 5.20 -16.54
CA PRO A 497 9.06 5.17 -16.38
C PRO A 497 9.52 4.91 -14.95
N GLY A 498 8.62 5.01 -13.96
CA GLY A 498 8.92 4.78 -12.55
C GLY A 498 8.88 3.30 -12.15
N ASP A 499 8.22 2.45 -12.94
CA ASP A 499 8.20 1.01 -12.72
C ASP A 499 9.53 0.38 -13.20
N LEU A 500 10.53 0.44 -12.32
CA LEU A 500 11.85 -0.13 -12.57
C LEU A 500 11.83 -1.66 -12.65
N PHE A 501 10.85 -2.33 -12.04
CA PHE A 501 10.72 -3.78 -12.16
C PHE A 501 10.25 -4.16 -13.57
N LEU A 502 9.17 -3.55 -14.07
CA LEU A 502 8.70 -3.78 -15.44
C LEU A 502 9.80 -3.45 -16.45
N LYS A 503 10.54 -2.35 -16.24
CA LYS A 503 11.68 -2.03 -17.11
C LYS A 503 12.77 -3.10 -17.05
N ARG A 504 13.35 -3.34 -15.88
CA ARG A 504 14.58 -4.14 -15.73
C ARG A 504 14.33 -5.63 -15.85
N GLN A 505 13.26 -6.15 -15.26
CA GLN A 505 13.01 -7.59 -15.16
C GLN A 505 12.17 -8.13 -16.32
N ILE A 506 11.34 -7.28 -16.95
CA ILE A 506 10.42 -7.71 -18.01
C ILE A 506 10.88 -7.17 -19.37
N VAL A 507 11.04 -5.85 -19.51
CA VAL A 507 11.38 -5.25 -20.81
C VAL A 507 12.82 -5.55 -21.23
N ASP A 508 13.79 -5.23 -20.38
CA ASP A 508 15.21 -5.35 -20.73
C ASP A 508 15.65 -6.82 -20.88
N VAL A 509 15.08 -7.72 -20.05
CA VAL A 509 15.42 -9.15 -20.05
C VAL A 509 14.61 -9.94 -21.08
N THR A 510 13.34 -9.61 -21.29
CA THR A 510 12.43 -10.43 -22.11
C THR A 510 11.90 -9.69 -23.33
N CYS A 511 11.08 -8.64 -23.16
CA CYS A 511 10.33 -8.07 -24.28
C CYS A 511 11.22 -7.46 -25.38
N GLY A 512 12.27 -6.72 -25.01
CA GLY A 512 13.22 -6.13 -25.96
C GLY A 512 13.94 -7.20 -26.80
N PRO A 513 14.73 -8.09 -26.19
CA PRO A 513 15.45 -9.14 -26.91
C PRO A 513 14.53 -10.06 -27.74
N ARG A 514 13.32 -10.37 -27.22
CA ARG A 514 12.36 -11.22 -27.94
C ARG A 514 11.67 -10.50 -29.10
N ALA A 515 11.44 -9.19 -29.00
CA ALA A 515 10.95 -8.37 -30.12
C ALA A 515 11.93 -8.39 -31.29
N GLU A 516 13.22 -8.17 -31.00
CA GLU A 516 14.29 -8.20 -32.01
C GLU A 516 14.39 -9.60 -32.65
N SER A 517 14.38 -10.65 -31.82
CA SER A 517 14.42 -12.04 -32.28
C SER A 517 13.23 -12.39 -33.19
N ALA A 518 12.01 -12.01 -32.81
CA ALA A 518 10.80 -12.24 -33.59
C ALA A 518 10.80 -11.44 -34.90
N ALA A 519 11.22 -10.17 -34.87
CA ALA A 519 11.33 -9.32 -36.06
C ALA A 519 12.38 -9.86 -37.06
N ALA A 520 13.53 -10.34 -36.56
CA ALA A 520 14.54 -10.96 -37.40
C ALA A 520 14.06 -12.27 -38.03
N ALA A 521 13.30 -13.09 -37.28
CA ALA A 521 12.66 -14.29 -37.84
C ALA A 521 11.65 -13.93 -38.93
N LEU A 522 10.79 -12.94 -38.67
CA LEU A 522 9.80 -12.43 -39.63
C LEU A 522 10.44 -11.92 -40.93
N ALA A 523 11.57 -11.20 -40.84
CA ALA A 523 12.28 -10.67 -41.99
C ALA A 523 12.91 -11.77 -42.88
N ARG A 524 13.31 -12.90 -42.29
CA ARG A 524 13.90 -14.05 -43.03
C ARG A 524 12.85 -14.91 -43.74
N MET A 525 11.60 -14.84 -43.32
CA MET A 525 10.51 -15.50 -44.02
C MET A 525 10.18 -14.69 -45.27
N THR A 526 10.80 -15.04 -46.39
CA THR A 526 10.55 -14.47 -47.73
C THR A 526 9.04 -14.38 -47.99
N GLN A 527 8.61 -13.30 -48.64
CA GLN A 527 7.21 -13.10 -49.04
C GLN A 527 6.69 -14.23 -49.93
#